data_AF-K2AV36-F1
#
_entry.id   AF-K2AV36-F1
#
_cell.length_a   1.000
_cell.length_b   1.000
_cell.length_c   1.000
_cell.angle_alpha   90.00
_cell.angle_beta   90.00
_cell.angle_gamma   90.00
#
_symmetry.space_group_name_H-M   'P 1'
#
loop_
_entity.id
_entity.type
_entity.pdbx_description
1 polymer ?
#
loop_
_entity_poly.entity_id
_entity_poly.type
_entity_poly.pdbx_seq_one_letter_code
_entity_poly.pdbx_strand_id
1 'polypeptide(L)' 'MLELRNKDKLAVGKVLIYASVVCAVLSFVGALGSDLWLASTQWLLVGLTLGIWGVFVLIEAQFKIR' A
#
# COMPACT_ATOMS: atom_id res chain seq x y z
N MET A 1 -17.34 -10.56 3.82
CA MET A 1 -16.36 -9.45 3.92
C MET A 1 -16.55 -8.85 5.31
N LEU A 2 -15.51 -8.79 6.15
CA LEU A 2 -15.65 -8.36 7.55
C LEU A 2 -16.27 -6.95 7.63
N GLU A 3 -17.33 -6.76 8.43
CA GLU A 3 -17.93 -5.45 8.72
C GLU A 3 -16.98 -4.59 9.58
N LEU A 4 -15.90 -4.10 8.99
CA LEU A 4 -14.99 -3.16 9.63
C LEU A 4 -15.67 -1.80 9.79
N ARG A 5 -15.63 -1.27 11.02
CA ARG A 5 -16.12 0.08 11.32
C ARG A 5 -15.29 1.12 10.56
N ASN A 6 -15.93 2.21 10.13
CA ASN A 6 -15.30 3.25 9.30
C ASN A 6 -13.99 3.82 9.87
N LYS A 7 -13.88 3.95 11.21
CA LYS A 7 -12.64 4.42 11.87
C LYS A 7 -11.48 3.45 11.63
N ASP A 8 -11.77 2.16 11.65
CA ASP A 8 -10.79 1.11 11.49
C ASP A 8 -10.42 0.97 10.00
N LYS A 9 -11.38 1.12 9.08
CA LYS A 9 -11.09 1.26 7.63
C LYS A 9 -10.17 2.45 7.33
N LEU A 10 -10.41 3.62 7.94
CA LEU A 10 -9.55 4.79 7.76
C LEU A 10 -8.11 4.52 8.24
N ALA A 11 -7.95 3.86 9.39
CA ALA A 11 -6.65 3.50 9.93
C ALA A 11 -5.93 2.49 9.01
N VAL A 12 -6.62 1.43 8.59
CA VAL A 12 -6.09 0.42 7.67
C VAL A 12 -5.65 1.04 6.35
N GLY A 13 -6.50 1.88 5.74
CA GLY A 13 -6.19 2.56 4.50
C GLY A 13 -4.93 3.44 4.61
N LYS A 14 -4.77 4.21 5.69
CA LYS A 14 -3.55 5.00 5.93
C LYS A 14 -2.31 4.13 6.11
N VAL A 15 -2.41 3.02 6.85
CA VAL A 15 -1.30 2.08 7.04
C VAL A 15 -0.86 1.48 5.71
N LEU A 16 -1.80 1.08 4.85
CA LEU A 16 -1.52 0.54 3.51
C LEU A 16 -0.81 1.57 2.63
N ILE A 17 -1.20 2.85 2.68
CA ILE A 17 -0.51 3.94 1.98
C ILE A 17 0.90 4.16 2.53
N TYR A 18 1.09 4.19 3.86
CA TYR A 18 2.44 4.35 4.40
C TYR A 18 3.35 3.17 4.06
N ALA A 19 2.81 1.95 4.10
CA ALA A 19 3.54 0.76 3.70
C ALA A 19 3.90 0.77 2.22
N SER A 20 3.04 1.31 1.33
CA SER A 20 3.37 1.45 -0.09
C SER A 20 4.53 2.42 -0.33
N VAL A 21 4.58 3.53 0.43
CA VAL A 21 5.70 4.48 0.37
C VAL A 21 7.00 3.82 0.84
N VAL A 22 6.97 3.03 1.92
CA VAL A 22 8.14 2.26 2.37
C VAL A 22 8.61 1.30 1.29
N CYS A 23 7.68 0.60 0.62
CA CYS A 23 8.01 -0.29 -0.48
C CYS A 23 8.65 0.46 -1.67
N ALA A 24 8.19 1.67 -1.99
CA ALA A 24 8.83 2.50 -3.01
C ALA A 24 10.28 2.88 -2.64
N VAL A 25 10.54 3.19 -1.37
CA VAL A 25 11.90 3.43 -0.87
C VAL A 25 12.76 2.16 -0.96
N LEU A 26 12.23 1.01 -0.55
CA LEU A 26 12.93 -0.27 -0.66
C LEU A 26 13.20 -0.66 -2.11
N SER A 27 12.30 -0.33 -3.03
CA SER A 27 12.51 -0.51 -4.48
C SER A 27 13.68 0.31 -4.98
N PHE A 28 13.76 1.58 -4.57
CA PHE A 28 14.88 2.47 -4.89
C PHE A 28 16.21 1.98 -4.31
N VAL A 29 16.21 1.53 -3.05
CA VAL A 29 17.41 0.94 -2.42
C VAL A 29 17.83 -0.35 -3.13
N GLY A 30 16.88 -1.21 -3.46
CA GLY A 30 17.13 -2.44 -4.22
C GLY A 30 17.75 -2.18 -5.59
N ALA A 31 17.32 -1.08 -6.25
CA ALA A 31 17.86 -0.64 -7.53
C ALA A 31 19.34 -0.18 -7.44
N LEU A 32 19.77 0.37 -6.31
CA LEU A 32 21.12 0.91 -6.13
C LEU A 32 22.15 -0.09 -5.60
N GLY A 33 21.73 -1.09 -4.80
CA GLY A 33 22.69 -1.84 -3.97
C GLY A 33 22.73 -3.35 -4.14
N SER A 34 21.64 -4.00 -4.54
CA SER A 34 21.51 -5.47 -4.39
C SER A 34 21.20 -6.17 -5.71
N ASP A 35 20.22 -5.67 -6.46
CA ASP A 35 19.88 -6.16 -7.79
C ASP A 35 18.87 -5.22 -8.44
N LEU A 36 19.24 -4.61 -9.57
CA LEU A 36 18.39 -3.65 -10.27
C LEU A 36 17.05 -4.26 -10.67
N TRP A 37 17.01 -5.56 -10.98
CA TRP A 37 15.82 -6.17 -11.57
C TRP A 37 14.95 -6.89 -10.54
N LEU A 38 15.52 -7.80 -9.74
CA LEU A 38 14.71 -8.70 -8.93
C LEU A 38 14.18 -8.04 -7.66
N ALA A 39 15.06 -7.44 -6.86
CA ALA A 39 14.68 -6.81 -5.61
C ALA A 39 13.83 -5.54 -5.83
N SER A 40 14.22 -4.69 -6.78
CA SER A 40 13.53 -3.41 -7.02
C SER A 40 12.08 -3.60 -7.50
N THR A 41 11.85 -4.53 -8.43
CA THR A 41 10.53 -4.77 -9.03
C THR A 41 9.60 -5.47 -8.05
N GLN A 42 10.12 -6.35 -7.20
CA GLN A 42 9.35 -7.01 -6.13
C GLN A 42 8.78 -5.98 -5.15
N TRP A 43 9.63 -5.09 -4.62
CA TRP A 43 9.18 -4.03 -3.72
C TRP A 43 8.21 -3.07 -4.41
N LEU A 44 8.45 -2.75 -5.69
CA LEU A 44 7.55 -1.89 -6.47
C LEU A 44 6.15 -2.53 -6.62
N LEU A 45 6.06 -3.82 -6.95
CA LEU A 45 4.79 -4.53 -7.14
C LEU A 45 4.00 -4.66 -5.84
N VAL A 46 4.68 -4.96 -4.73
CA VAL A 46 4.06 -4.99 -3.40
C VAL A 46 3.56 -3.59 -3.03
N GLY A 47 4.39 -2.56 -3.25
CA GLY A 47 4.02 -1.17 -3.02
C GLY A 47 2.79 -0.74 -3.84
N LEU A 48 2.74 -1.09 -5.12
CA LEU A 48 1.61 -0.80 -6.00
C LEU A 48 0.32 -1.43 -5.46
N THR A 49 0.39 -2.70 -5.06
CA THR A 49 -0.74 -3.45 -4.52
C THR A 49 -1.26 -2.82 -3.23
N LEU A 50 -0.37 -2.51 -2.29
CA LEU A 50 -0.70 -1.83 -1.03
C LEU A 50 -1.29 -0.44 -1.28
N GLY A 51 -0.75 0.31 -2.24
CA GLY A 51 -1.25 1.63 -2.61
C GLY A 51 -2.68 1.57 -3.16
N ILE A 52 -2.94 0.67 -4.11
CA ILE A 52 -4.28 0.48 -4.70
C ILE A 52 -5.30 0.10 -3.62
N TRP A 53 -4.97 -0.90 -2.79
CA TRP A 53 -5.87 -1.32 -1.70
C TRP A 53 -6.05 -0.24 -0.63
N GLY A 54 -5.00 0.52 -0.31
CA GLY A 54 -5.07 1.63 0.63
C GLY A 54 -6.03 2.72 0.15
N VAL A 55 -5.93 3.11 -1.12
CA VAL A 55 -6.87 4.06 -1.74
C VAL A 55 -8.30 3.50 -1.74
N PHE A 56 -8.47 2.25 -2.17
CA PHE A 56 -9.79 1.61 -2.20
C PHE A 56 -10.48 1.62 -0.82
N VAL A 57 -9.76 1.20 0.23
CA VAL A 57 -10.30 1.17 1.60
C VAL A 57 -10.58 2.59 2.12
N LEU A 58 -9.76 3.59 1.77
CA LEU A 58 -10.03 4.99 2.10
C LEU A 58 -11.29 5.51 1.42
N ILE A 59 -11.50 5.17 0.15
CA ILE A 59 -12.72 5.52 -0.60
C ILE A 59 -13.95 4.91 0.08
N GLU A 60 -13.91 3.61 0.42
CA GLU A 60 -15.02 2.98 1.16
C GLU A 60 -15.30 3.68 2.50
N ALA A 61 -14.25 4.04 3.23
CA ALA A 61 -14.38 4.69 4.55
C ALA A 61 -14.99 6.10 4.45
N GLN A 62 -14.67 6.86 3.40
CA GLN A 62 -15.12 8.24 3.22
C GLN A 62 -16.49 8.33 2.53
N PHE A 63 -16.74 7.51 1.50
CA PHE A 63 -17.94 7.61 0.67
C PHE A 63 -19.09 6.73 1.15
N LYS A 64 -18.93 5.96 2.26
CA LYS A 64 -19.94 5.01 2.76
C LYS A 64 -20.49 4.09 1.66
N ILE A 65 -19.64 3.71 0.70
CA ILE A 65 -20.01 2.71 -0.30
C ILE A 65 -20.18 1.41 0.50
N ARG A 66 -21.42 0.96 0.61
CA ARG A 66 -21.82 -0.26 1.31
C ARG A 66 -21.60 -1.47 0.43
#